data_AF-A0A1H9SYA7-F1
#
_entry.id   AF-A0A1H9SYA7-F1
#
_cell.length_a   1.000
_cell.length_b   1.000
_cell.length_c   1.000
_cell.angle_alpha   90.00
_cell.angle_beta   90.00
_cell.angle_gamma   90.00
#
_symmetry.space_group_name_H-M   'P 1'
#
loop_
_entity.id
_entity.type
_entity.pdbx_description
1 polymer ?
#
loop_
_entity_poly.entity_id
_entity_poly.type
_entity_poly.pdbx_seq_one_letter_code
_entity_poly.pdbx_strand_id
1 'polypeptide(L)' 'MSQAEKRRQSKAKPEGFADMEALVKQIFEAQGQSYFDWLHQQHQARIIEFNLENKGIIASLAKEREV' A
#
# COMPACT_ATOMS: atom_id res chain seq x y z
N MET A 1 -6.08 1.09 22.63
CA MET A 1 -6.09 1.85 21.36
C MET A 1 -7.36 1.50 20.61
N SER A 2 -8.31 2.43 20.54
CA SER A 2 -9.59 2.24 19.84
C SER A 2 -9.40 2.39 18.32
N GLN A 3 -10.29 1.79 17.52
CA GLN A 3 -10.24 1.89 16.04
C GLN A 3 -10.32 3.34 15.52
N ALA A 4 -10.79 4.29 16.33
CA ALA A 4 -10.86 5.71 15.98
C ALA A 4 -9.47 6.37 15.91
N GLU A 5 -8.49 5.88 16.68
CA GLU A 5 -7.14 6.47 16.74
C GLU A 5 -6.28 6.05 15.54
N LYS A 6 -6.52 4.87 14.95
CA LYS A 6 -5.84 4.42 13.72
C LYS A 6 -6.20 5.26 12.48
N ARG A 7 -7.36 5.94 12.48
CA ARG A 7 -7.78 6.83 11.37
C ARG A 7 -7.07 8.19 11.40
N ARG A 8 -6.40 8.56 12.50
CA ARG A 8 -5.79 9.90 12.69
C ARG A 8 -4.35 10.04 12.22
N GLN A 9 -3.70 8.97 11.75
CA GLN A 9 -2.36 9.04 11.15
C GLN A 9 -2.40 8.81 9.63
N SER A 10 -3.47 9.22 8.94
CA SER A 10 -3.32 9.44 7.50
C SER A 10 -2.37 10.63 7.34
N LYS A 11 -1.12 10.38 6.98
CA LYS A 11 -0.22 11.44 6.51
C LYS A 11 -1.00 12.21 5.46
N ALA A 12 -1.12 13.53 5.63
CA ALA A 12 -1.83 14.36 4.68
C ALA A 12 -1.28 14.06 3.28
N LYS A 13 -2.18 13.79 2.34
CA LYS A 13 -1.79 13.58 0.94
C LYS A 13 -1.01 14.84 0.49
N PRO A 14 0.10 14.68 -0.24
CA PRO A 14 0.88 15.82 -0.70
C PRO A 14 0.02 16.72 -1.61
N GLU A 15 0.41 17.99 -1.71
CA GLU A 15 -0.22 18.94 -2.62
C GLU A 15 -0.20 18.39 -4.06
N GLY A 16 -1.29 18.59 -4.81
CA GLY A 16 -1.45 18.07 -6.16
C GLY A 16 -1.74 16.56 -6.26
N PHE A 17 -1.78 15.81 -5.15
CA PHE A 17 -2.10 14.38 -5.19
C PHE A 17 -3.47 14.09 -5.81
N ALA A 18 -4.48 14.90 -5.48
CA ALA A 18 -5.85 14.67 -5.95
C ALA A 18 -5.95 14.85 -7.48
N ASP A 19 -5.30 15.88 -8.01
CA ASP A 19 -5.28 16.17 -9.44
C ASP A 19 -4.49 15.11 -10.21
N MET A 20 -3.34 14.70 -9.67
CA MET A 20 -2.57 13.58 -10.22
C MET A 20 -3.39 12.28 -10.22
N GLU A 21 -4.04 11.94 -9.10
CA GLU A 21 -4.88 10.75 -9.00
C GLU A 21 -6.06 10.79 -9.98
N ALA A 22 -6.68 11.96 -10.18
CA ALA A 22 -7.75 12.13 -11.16
C ALA A 22 -7.25 11.93 -12.60
N LEU A 23 -6.11 12.51 -12.95
CA LEU A 23 -5.50 12.34 -14.27
C LEU A 23 -5.15 10.88 -14.56
N VAL A 24 -4.55 10.17 -13.59
CA VAL A 24 -4.20 8.75 -13.75
C VAL A 24 -5.45 7.90 -13.94
N LYS A 25 -6.53 8.16 -13.17
CA LYS A 25 -7.81 7.46 -13.34
C LYS A 25 -8.37 7.65 -14.76
N GLN A 26 -8.35 8.87 -15.30
CA GLN A 26 -8.82 9.15 -16.65
C GLN A 26 -8.00 8.43 -17.72
N ILE A 27 -6.66 8.39 -17.57
CA ILE A 27 -5.77 7.66 -18.49
C ILE A 27 -6.13 6.17 -18.51
N PHE A 28 -6.38 5.59 -17.34
CA PHE A 28 -6.66 4.15 -17.25
C PHE A 28 -8.05 3.81 -17.76
N GLU A 29 -9.05 4.65 -17.47
CA GLU A 29 -10.39 4.52 -18.03
C GLU A 29 -10.36 4.56 -19.57
N ALA A 30 -9.59 5.48 -20.16
CA ALA A 30 -9.39 5.56 -21.61
C ALA A 30 -8.70 4.31 -22.20
N GLN A 31 -7.93 3.57 -21.39
CA GLN A 31 -7.27 2.32 -21.77
C GLN A 31 -8.14 1.07 -21.46
N GLY A 32 -9.35 1.24 -20.91
CA GLY A 32 -10.19 0.14 -20.46
C GLY A 32 -9.62 -0.60 -19.24
N GLN A 33 -8.78 0.07 -18.44
CA GLN A 33 -8.13 -0.48 -17.25
C GLN A 33 -8.71 0.15 -15.98
N SER A 34 -8.75 -0.63 -14.90
CA SER A 34 -9.16 -0.14 -13.58
C SER A 34 -7.95 0.41 -12.81
N TYR A 35 -8.00 1.69 -12.46
CA TYR A 35 -7.02 2.32 -11.56
C TYR A 35 -6.85 1.56 -10.25
N PHE A 36 -7.95 1.11 -9.66
CA PHE A 36 -7.91 0.43 -8.37
C PHE A 36 -7.33 -0.98 -8.47
N ASP A 37 -7.55 -1.69 -9.58
CA ASP A 37 -6.97 -3.01 -9.78
C ASP A 37 -5.46 -2.91 -10.00
N TRP A 38 -5.01 -1.97 -10.82
CA TRP A 38 -3.58 -1.68 -10.97
C TRP A 38 -2.96 -1.27 -9.65
N LEU A 39 -3.60 -0.36 -8.90
CA LEU A 39 -3.09 0.09 -7.60
C LEU A 39 -2.97 -1.08 -6.62
N HIS A 40 -3.94 -2.00 -6.63
CA HIS A 40 -3.89 -3.22 -5.83
C HIS A 40 -2.70 -4.10 -6.23
N GLN A 41 -2.46 -4.31 -7.52
CA GLN A 41 -1.32 -5.09 -8.02
C GLN A 41 0.02 -4.47 -7.61
N GLN A 42 0.17 -3.14 -7.74
CA GLN A 42 1.38 -2.43 -7.31
C GLN A 42 1.62 -2.58 -5.79
N HIS A 43 0.54 -2.50 -4.99
CA HIS A 43 0.64 -2.69 -3.56
C HIS A 43 1.07 -4.12 -3.18
N GLN A 44 0.49 -5.14 -3.84
CA GLN A 44 0.87 -6.54 -3.64
C GLN A 44 2.34 -6.78 -4.01
N ALA A 45 2.78 -6.25 -5.16
CA ALA A 45 4.17 -6.39 -5.60
C ALA A 45 5.15 -5.84 -4.55
N ARG A 46 4.89 -4.65 -4.00
CA ARG A 46 5.71 -4.06 -2.93
C ARG A 46 5.70 -4.87 -1.64
N ILE A 47 4.55 -5.43 -1.24
CA ILE A 47 4.48 -6.29 -0.05
C ILE A 47 5.33 -7.54 -0.23
N ILE A 48 5.23 -8.17 -1.41
CA ILE A 48 5.99 -9.38 -1.72
C ILE A 48 7.49 -9.06 -1.70
N GLU A 49 7.91 -7.99 -2.38
CA GLU A 49 9.30 -7.51 -2.38
C GLU A 49 9.81 -7.28 -0.95
N PHE A 50 9.09 -6.49 -0.16
CA PHE A 50 9.43 -6.23 1.23
C PHE A 50 9.58 -7.52 2.05
N ASN A 51 8.63 -8.45 1.93
CA ASN A 51 8.68 -9.71 2.67
C ASN A 51 9.85 -10.59 2.25
N LEU A 52 10.18 -10.64 0.96
CA LEU A 52 11.29 -11.42 0.45
C LEU A 52 12.65 -10.85 0.89
N GLU A 53 12.80 -9.53 0.86
CA GLU A 53 13.99 -8.82 1.35
C GLU A 53 14.19 -9.05 2.86
N ASN A 54 13.10 -9.05 3.62
CA ASN A 54 13.13 -9.12 5.08
C ASN A 54 12.86 -10.52 5.66
N LYS A 55 12.82 -11.55 4.82
CA LYS A 55 12.39 -12.92 5.20
C LYS A 55 13.12 -13.49 6.42
N GLY A 56 14.41 -13.21 6.55
CA GLY A 56 15.22 -13.68 7.67
C GLY A 56 14.83 -13.02 9.00
N ILE A 57 14.64 -11.70 8.98
CA ILE A 57 14.21 -10.92 10.15
C ILE A 57 12.79 -11.32 10.54
N ILE A 58 11.88 -11.43 9.57
CA ILE A 58 10.49 -11.85 9.79
C ILE A 58 10.45 -13.25 10.42
N ALA A 59 11.25 -14.19 9.93
CA ALA A 59 11.32 -15.54 10.47
C ALA A 59 11.87 -15.57 11.91
N SER A 60 12.89 -14.74 12.22
CA SER A 60 13.43 -14.63 13.58
C SER A 60 12.40 -14.04 14.56
N LEU A 61 11.71 -12.98 14.17
CA LEU A 61 10.64 -12.37 14.99
C LEU A 61 9.48 -13.33 15.26
N ALA A 62 9.15 -14.20 14.29
CA ALA A 62 8.12 -15.22 14.47
C ALA A 62 8.52 -16.26 15.53
N LYS A 63 9.81 -16.66 15.57
CA LYS A 63 10.32 -17.62 16.55
C LYS A 63 10.45 -17.04 17.95
N GLU A 64 10.82 -15.77 18.08
CA GLU A 64 10.93 -15.08 19.38
C GLU A 64 9.58 -14.96 20.11
N ARG A 65 8.45 -15.15 19.40
CA ARG A 65 7.10 -15.05 19.97
C ARG A 65 6.56 -16.38 20.52
N GLU A 66 7.25 -17.49 20.31
CA GLU A 66 6.86 -18.84 20.76
C GLU A 66 7.56 -19.27 22.06
N VAL A 67 8.39 -18.42 22.66
CA VAL A 67 9.09 -18.62 23.94
C VAL A 67 8.54 -17.65 24.99
#